data_AF-A0A1V6RS34-F1
#
_entry.id   AF-A0A1V6RS34-F1
#
_cell.length_a   1.000
_cell.length_b   1.000
_cell.length_c   1.000
_cell.angle_alpha   90.00
_cell.angle_beta   90.00
_cell.angle_gamma   90.00
#
_symmetry.space_group_name_H-M   'P 1'
#
loop_
_entity.id
_entity.type
_entity.pdbx_description
1 polymer ?
#
loop_
_entity_poly.entity_id
_entity_poly.type
_entity_poly.pdbx_seq_one_letter_code
_entity_poly.pdbx_strand_id
1 'polypeptide(L)'
;MASKPEDRPPTNPWVTSDGSPLRGYYWMRTDPEMQPNYWVQRKKVCECRQHFPAQWPVDHVVIRIPACAFRCPYCTALDNVEKDQRPCPSRVKRHISTTHIKKQADFYVGLQIACSPWSDAI
;
A
#
# COMPACT_ATOMS: atom_id res chain seq x y z
N MET A 1 -5.33 32.57 -38.86
CA MET A 1 -4.84 32.72 -37.47
C MET A 1 -4.73 31.32 -36.89
N ALA A 2 -3.51 30.84 -36.65
CA ALA A 2 -3.23 29.47 -36.20
C ALA A 2 -3.32 29.40 -34.67
N SER A 3 -4.16 28.50 -34.17
CA SER A 3 -4.32 28.22 -32.74
C SER A 3 -3.03 27.62 -32.18
N LYS A 4 -2.56 28.20 -31.07
CA LYS A 4 -1.43 27.71 -30.27
C LYS A 4 -1.67 26.25 -29.85
N PRO A 5 -0.65 25.37 -29.83
CA PRO A 5 -0.80 24.05 -29.25
C PRO A 5 -0.96 24.22 -27.73
N GLU A 6 -2.04 23.67 -27.18
CA GLU A 6 -2.22 23.54 -25.73
C GLU A 6 -1.04 22.74 -25.16
N ASP A 7 -0.25 23.43 -24.33
CA ASP A 7 0.75 22.87 -23.45
C ASP A 7 0.00 22.00 -22.42
N ARG A 8 -0.28 20.73 -22.78
CA ARG A 8 -0.80 19.77 -21.80
C ARG A 8 0.27 19.63 -20.73
N PRO A 9 -0.03 19.91 -19.45
CA PRO A 9 0.94 19.69 -18.39
C PRO A 9 1.37 18.22 -18.44
N PRO A 10 2.67 17.94 -18.21
CA PRO A 10 3.19 16.59 -18.31
C PRO A 10 2.31 15.68 -17.47
N THR A 11 1.63 14.73 -18.11
CA THR A 11 0.75 13.78 -17.46
C THR A 11 1.62 13.06 -16.45
N ASN A 12 1.53 13.47 -15.19
CA ASN A 12 2.27 12.83 -14.13
C ASN A 12 1.81 11.36 -14.15
N PRO A 13 2.67 10.39 -14.48
CA PRO A 13 2.26 8.99 -14.59
C PRO A 13 1.77 8.42 -13.24
N TRP A 14 1.86 9.22 -12.18
CA TRP A 14 1.43 8.92 -10.83
C TRP A 14 0.06 9.52 -10.46
N VAL A 15 -0.64 10.21 -11.38
CA VAL A 15 -1.94 10.85 -11.14
C VAL A 15 -2.93 10.53 -12.28
N THR A 16 -4.16 10.15 -11.95
CA THR A 16 -5.25 9.92 -12.91
C THR A 16 -5.77 11.22 -13.52
N SER A 17 -6.55 11.12 -14.60
CA SER A 17 -7.21 12.28 -15.25
C SER A 17 -8.12 13.08 -14.30
N ASP A 18 -8.60 12.46 -13.23
CA ASP A 18 -9.41 13.09 -12.17
C ASP A 18 -8.57 13.74 -11.04
N GLY A 19 -7.24 13.73 -11.14
CA GLY A 19 -6.33 14.32 -10.16
C GLY A 19 -5.98 13.40 -8.98
N SER A 20 -6.47 12.16 -8.95
CA SER A 20 -6.24 11.25 -7.84
C SER A 20 -4.91 10.48 -7.95
N PRO A 21 -4.22 10.19 -6.83
CA PRO A 21 -2.95 9.47 -6.87
C PRO A 21 -3.15 8.00 -7.25
N LEU A 22 -2.39 7.55 -8.27
CA LEU A 22 -2.33 6.16 -8.73
C LEU A 22 -1.56 5.24 -7.76
N ARG A 23 -0.70 5.83 -6.92
CA ARG A 23 0.06 5.12 -5.89
C ARG A 23 0.25 5.95 -4.64
N GLY A 24 0.33 5.26 -3.51
CA GLY A 24 0.90 5.77 -2.28
C GLY A 24 2.32 5.26 -2.08
N TYR A 25 2.88 5.52 -0.90
CA TYR A 25 4.24 5.09 -0.57
C TYR A 25 4.38 3.57 -0.47
N TYR A 26 3.33 2.89 0.02
CA TYR A 26 3.32 1.44 0.24
C TYR A 26 2.24 0.71 -0.56
N TRP A 27 1.60 1.36 -1.54
CA TRP A 27 0.53 0.75 -2.31
C TRP A 27 0.38 1.39 -3.68
N MET A 28 -0.22 0.67 -4.61
CA MET A 28 -0.61 1.15 -5.94
C MET A 28 -1.97 0.59 -6.30
N ARG A 29 -2.75 1.30 -7.12
CA ARG A 29 -4.03 0.76 -7.64
C ARG A 29 -3.78 -0.45 -8.53
N THR A 30 -4.67 -1.44 -8.47
CA THR A 30 -4.66 -2.56 -9.43
C THR A 30 -5.15 -2.11 -10.80
N ASP A 31 -6.07 -1.15 -10.81
CA ASP A 31 -6.66 -0.56 -12.01
C ASP A 31 -6.66 0.97 -11.85
N PRO A 32 -6.08 1.75 -12.79
CA PRO A 32 -6.12 3.21 -12.76
C PRO A 32 -7.53 3.79 -12.60
N GLU A 33 -8.55 3.14 -13.17
CA GLU A 33 -9.93 3.62 -13.18
C GLU A 33 -10.67 3.32 -11.85
N MET A 34 -10.15 2.41 -11.03
CA MET A 34 -10.77 2.04 -9.75
C MET A 34 -10.12 2.77 -8.59
N GLN A 35 -10.92 3.52 -7.84
CA GLN A 35 -10.49 4.16 -6.61
C GLN A 35 -10.70 3.24 -5.40
N PRO A 36 -9.72 3.15 -4.47
CA PRO A 36 -9.97 2.52 -3.17
C PRO A 36 -11.00 3.34 -2.39
N ASN A 37 -12.11 2.71 -2.04
CA ASN A 37 -13.21 3.34 -1.33
C ASN A 37 -13.01 3.33 0.18
N TYR A 38 -12.25 2.37 0.69
CA TYR A 38 -12.12 2.13 2.10
C TYR A 38 -10.67 2.18 2.56
N TRP A 39 -10.48 2.83 3.70
CA TRP A 39 -9.16 3.14 4.25
C TRP A 39 -9.16 2.83 5.74
N VAL A 40 -8.13 2.12 6.21
CA VAL A 40 -7.90 1.98 7.64
C VAL A 40 -7.08 3.15 8.18
N GLN A 41 -7.07 3.29 9.51
CA GLN A 41 -6.31 4.31 10.19
C GLN A 41 -4.82 4.26 9.87
N ARG A 42 -4.16 5.41 10.01
CA ARG A 42 -2.72 5.52 9.76
C ARG A 42 -1.96 4.61 10.73
N LYS A 43 -1.17 3.70 10.17
CA LYS A 43 -0.42 2.72 10.95
C LYS A 43 0.99 2.52 10.40
N LYS A 44 1.94 2.38 11.32
CA LYS A 44 3.34 2.06 11.03
C LYS A 44 3.56 0.54 11.16
N VAL A 45 4.21 -0.05 10.17
CA VAL A 45 4.37 -1.52 10.06
C VAL A 45 5.69 -2.06 10.63
N CYS A 46 6.57 -1.18 11.11
CA CYS A 46 7.87 -1.48 11.71
C CYS A 46 8.30 -0.37 12.69
N GLU A 47 9.44 -0.50 13.36
CA GLU A 47 10.03 0.57 14.21
C GLU A 47 11.12 1.41 13.51
N CYS A 48 11.50 1.10 12.27
CA CYS A 48 12.52 1.87 11.55
C CYS A 48 12.18 3.36 11.48
N ARG A 49 13.14 4.24 11.79
CA ARG A 49 12.96 5.71 11.74
C ARG A 49 12.65 6.23 10.33
N GLN A 50 13.16 5.54 9.31
CA GLN A 50 12.96 5.88 7.89
C GLN A 50 11.54 5.61 7.40
N HIS A 51 10.77 4.78 8.11
CA HIS A 51 9.38 4.50 7.75
C HIS A 51 8.43 5.36 8.59
N PHE A 52 7.43 5.91 7.93
CA PHE A 52 6.40 6.74 8.54
C PHE A 52 5.05 6.01 8.62
N PRO A 53 4.15 6.40 9.54
CA PRO A 53 2.78 5.93 9.56
C PRO A 53 2.08 6.28 8.25
N ALA A 54 1.56 5.29 7.54
CA ALA A 54 0.82 5.47 6.30
C ALA A 54 -0.64 5.09 6.47
N GLN A 55 -1.50 5.69 5.67
CA GLN A 55 -2.88 5.24 5.51
C GLN A 55 -2.91 4.07 4.53
N TRP A 56 -3.67 3.03 4.86
CA TRP A 56 -3.69 1.79 4.10
C TRP A 56 -5.06 1.58 3.46
N PRO A 57 -5.13 1.49 2.12
CA PRO A 57 -6.35 1.11 1.43
C PRO A 57 -6.61 -0.39 1.62
N VAL A 58 -7.89 -0.77 1.57
CA VAL A 58 -8.33 -2.16 1.77
C VAL A 58 -8.82 -2.82 0.50
N ASP A 59 -9.16 -2.05 -0.54
CA ASP A 59 -9.78 -2.52 -1.78
C ASP A 59 -9.03 -2.03 -3.04
N HIS A 60 -9.06 -2.82 -4.10
CA HIS A 60 -8.55 -2.49 -5.45
C HIS A 60 -7.10 -1.98 -5.51
N VAL A 61 -6.24 -2.51 -4.64
CA VAL A 61 -4.85 -2.09 -4.51
C VAL A 61 -3.89 -3.26 -4.35
N VAL A 62 -2.67 -3.06 -4.81
CA VAL A 62 -1.51 -3.88 -4.47
C VAL A 62 -0.73 -3.16 -3.37
N ILE A 63 -0.67 -3.73 -2.18
CA ILE A 63 0.19 -3.24 -1.11
C ILE A 63 1.59 -3.85 -1.20
N ARG A 64 2.57 -3.06 -0.75
CA ARG A 64 3.98 -3.42 -0.64
C ARG A 64 4.39 -3.31 0.81
N ILE A 65 4.68 -4.46 1.42
CA ILE A 65 5.11 -4.53 2.81
C ILE A 65 6.64 -4.37 2.85
N PRO A 66 7.19 -3.41 3.61
CA PRO A 66 8.63 -3.25 3.77
C PRO A 66 9.30 -4.52 4.30
N ALA A 67 10.55 -4.77 3.90
CA ALA A 67 11.31 -5.93 4.38
C ALA A 67 11.52 -5.93 5.90
N CYS A 68 11.53 -4.74 6.52
CA CYS A 68 11.63 -4.58 7.97
C CYS A 68 10.29 -4.74 8.72
N ALA A 69 9.19 -5.04 8.02
CA ALA A 69 7.87 -5.07 8.62
C ALA A 69 7.68 -6.27 9.54
N PHE A 70 7.04 -6.02 10.68
CA PHE A 70 6.63 -7.04 11.63
C PHE A 70 5.22 -6.79 12.19
N ARG A 71 4.61 -5.62 11.93
CA ARG A 71 3.21 -5.33 12.29
C ARG A 71 2.29 -5.44 11.08
N CYS A 72 1.03 -5.80 11.34
CA CYS A 72 -0.02 -5.79 10.33
C CYS A 72 -0.61 -4.38 10.19
N PRO A 73 -0.80 -3.83 8.98
CA PRO A 73 -1.45 -2.53 8.80
C PRO A 73 -2.95 -2.55 9.11
N TYR A 74 -3.61 -3.72 9.02
CA TYR A 74 -5.07 -3.84 9.09
C TYR A 74 -5.61 -4.28 10.45
N CYS A 75 -4.77 -4.80 11.35
CA CYS A 75 -5.20 -5.18 12.69
C CYS A 75 -4.03 -5.18 13.69
N THR A 76 -4.34 -5.36 14.97
CA THR A 76 -3.38 -5.32 16.07
C THR A 76 -2.78 -6.68 16.44
N ALA A 77 -3.16 -7.76 15.75
CA ALA A 77 -2.75 -9.13 16.10
C ALA A 77 -1.24 -9.36 16.07
N LEU A 78 -0.49 -8.54 15.32
CA LEU A 78 0.97 -8.60 15.23
C LEU A 78 1.68 -7.46 15.98
N ASP A 79 0.96 -6.59 16.69
CA ASP A 79 1.56 -5.41 17.35
C ASP A 79 2.37 -5.79 18.59
N ASN A 80 1.87 -6.76 19.36
CA ASN A 80 2.46 -7.23 20.62
C ASN A 80 3.43 -8.40 20.42
N VAL A 81 3.86 -8.70 19.19
CA VAL A 81 4.94 -9.67 18.92
C VAL A 81 6.30 -9.00 19.21
N GLU A 82 6.36 -8.25 20.31
CA GLU A 82 7.50 -7.46 20.77
C GLU A 82 8.65 -8.33 21.28
N LYS A 83 8.42 -9.63 21.55
CA LYS A 83 9.46 -10.48 22.14
C LYS A 83 10.63 -10.80 21.20
N ASP A 84 10.44 -10.70 19.88
CA ASP A 84 11.53 -11.02 18.95
C ASP A 84 12.06 -9.81 18.18
N GLN A 85 11.33 -8.68 18.10
CA GLN A 85 11.62 -7.47 17.29
C GLN A 85 12.20 -7.74 15.87
N ARG A 86 12.12 -8.97 15.40
CA ARG A 86 12.83 -9.45 14.23
C ARG A 86 11.93 -9.21 13.04
N PRO A 87 12.40 -8.45 12.03
CA PRO A 87 11.70 -8.35 10.76
C PRO A 87 11.27 -9.72 10.25
N CYS A 88 9.97 -9.89 10.05
CA CYS A 88 9.41 -11.11 9.50
C CYS A 88 8.30 -10.74 8.50
N PRO A 89 8.66 -10.14 7.37
CA PRO A 89 7.69 -9.69 6.37
C PRO A 89 6.88 -10.85 5.80
N SER A 90 7.45 -12.07 5.79
CA SER A 90 6.74 -13.31 5.41
C SER A 90 5.60 -13.63 6.37
N ARG A 91 5.78 -13.44 7.68
CA ARG A 91 4.73 -13.61 8.69
C ARG A 91 3.62 -12.58 8.52
N VAL A 92 3.99 -11.32 8.28
CA VAL A 92 3.03 -10.24 8.00
C VAL A 92 2.23 -10.55 6.73
N LYS A 93 2.90 -10.90 5.63
CA LYS A 93 2.27 -11.29 4.37
C LYS A 93 1.32 -12.47 4.54
N ARG A 94 1.78 -13.53 5.22
CA ARG A 94 0.95 -14.71 5.50
C ARG A 94 -0.29 -14.31 6.29
N HIS A 95 -0.12 -13.53 7.35
CA HIS A 95 -1.23 -13.07 8.18
C HIS A 95 -2.25 -12.26 7.37
N ILE A 96 -1.83 -11.28 6.56
CA ILE A 96 -2.76 -10.50 5.73
C ILE A 96 -3.48 -11.41 4.73
N SER A 97 -2.73 -12.30 4.06
CA SER A 97 -3.31 -13.21 3.08
C SER A 97 -4.36 -14.14 3.69
N THR A 98 -4.08 -14.72 4.87
CA THR A 98 -4.97 -15.70 5.48
C THR A 98 -6.12 -15.09 6.28
N THR A 99 -5.88 -13.97 6.95
CA THR A 99 -6.81 -13.40 7.92
C THR A 99 -7.68 -12.30 7.31
N HIS A 100 -7.10 -11.49 6.41
CA HIS A 100 -7.80 -10.38 5.80
C HIS A 100 -8.34 -10.80 4.43
N ILE A 101 -7.47 -11.15 3.49
CA ILE A 101 -7.87 -11.45 2.10
C ILE A 101 -8.74 -12.71 2.03
N LYS A 102 -8.35 -13.82 2.65
CA LYS A 102 -9.09 -15.09 2.55
C LYS A 102 -10.35 -15.17 3.41
N LYS A 103 -10.33 -14.65 4.64
CA LYS A 103 -11.45 -14.79 5.59
C LYS A 103 -12.45 -13.63 5.51
N GLN A 104 -12.03 -12.47 5.00
CA GLN A 104 -12.85 -11.26 4.90
C GLN A 104 -12.82 -10.76 3.44
N ALA A 105 -13.00 -11.68 2.49
CA ALA A 105 -12.86 -11.40 1.05
C ALA A 105 -13.78 -10.27 0.57
N ASP A 106 -14.97 -10.16 1.16
CA ASP A 106 -15.95 -9.11 0.83
C ASP A 106 -15.52 -7.71 1.27
N PHE A 107 -14.64 -7.60 2.27
CA PHE A 107 -14.12 -6.32 2.75
C PHE A 107 -12.78 -5.95 2.10
N TYR A 108 -11.96 -6.96 1.75
CA TYR A 108 -10.64 -6.77 1.12
C TYR A 108 -10.67 -7.08 -0.38
N VAL A 109 -11.72 -6.62 -1.07
CA VAL A 109 -11.96 -6.92 -2.49
C VAL A 109 -10.83 -6.37 -3.35
N GLY A 110 -10.22 -7.23 -4.16
CA GLY A 110 -9.13 -6.82 -5.05
C GLY A 110 -7.82 -6.43 -4.34
N LEU A 111 -7.71 -6.60 -3.02
CA LEU A 111 -6.46 -6.41 -2.29
C LEU A 111 -5.45 -7.48 -2.66
N GLN A 112 -4.24 -7.06 -3.05
CA GLN A 112 -3.12 -7.94 -3.33
C GLN A 112 -1.88 -7.54 -2.54
N ILE A 113 -0.98 -8.48 -2.31
CA ILE A 113 0.28 -8.22 -1.59
C ILE A 113 1.46 -8.58 -2.48
N ALA A 114 2.22 -7.57 -2.88
CA ALA A 114 3.48 -7.76 -3.58
C ALA A 114 4.62 -8.02 -2.59
N CYS A 115 5.54 -8.91 -2.97
CA CYS A 115 6.87 -8.91 -2.39
C CYS A 115 7.64 -7.74 -3.04
N SER A 116 8.32 -6.91 -2.26
CA SER A 116 9.34 -6.04 -2.86
C SER A 116 10.57 -5.95 -1.98
N PRO A 117 11.76 -6.25 -2.51
CA PRO A 117 12.87 -5.33 -2.38
C PRO A 117 12.59 -4.15 -3.32
N TRP A 118 12.35 -2.95 -2.79
CA TRP A 118 12.69 -1.76 -3.57
C TRP A 118 14.19 -1.59 -3.40
N SER A 119 14.95 -2.03 -4.39
CA SER A 119 16.30 -1.52 -4.58
C SER A 119 16.18 -0.09 -5.11
N ASP A 120 15.79 0.85 -4.25
CA ASP A 120 16.23 2.23 -4.45
C ASP A 120 17.63 2.32 -3.82
N ALA A 121 18.60 1.78 -4.57
CA ALA A 121 19.96 2.25 -4.45
C ALA A 121 19.96 3.66 -5.04
N ILE A 122 19.96 4.66 -4.17
CA ILE A 122 20.52 5.98 -4.47
C ILE A 122 21.86 6.04 -3.75
#